data_AF-A0A5N6WGV6-F1
#
_entry.id   AF-A0A5N6WGV6-F1
#
_cell.length_a   1.000
_cell.length_b   1.000
_cell.length_c   1.000
_cell.angle_alpha   90.00
_cell.angle_beta   90.00
_cell.angle_gamma   90.00
#
_symmetry.space_group_name_H-M   'P 1'
#
loop_
_entity.id
_entity.type
_entity.pdbx_description
1 polymer ?
#
loop_
_entity_poly.entity_id
_entity_poly.type
_entity_poly.pdbx_seq_one_letter_code
_entity_poly.pdbx_strand_id
1 'polypeptide(L)'
;MADHITPPGTVAKSPLTPPPSDRKVSFGVSSVVNVLRSHKKGCGVKPWAVYLLSPDNYEGILRALDSDSYLKSYLEDKIHHDYHPLPSRLTIRMPTPVHKIFCANVVRNIMKQLERFKQCNIGPKRDMQKKFNTSHRHD
;
A
#
# COMPACT_ATOMS: atom_id res chain seq x y z
N MET A 1 -7.34 -29.58 -77.51
CA MET A 1 -6.20 -29.48 -76.57
C MET A 1 -6.71 -28.73 -75.36
N ALA A 2 -6.55 -29.28 -74.16
CA ALA A 2 -7.26 -28.84 -72.96
C ALA A 2 -6.53 -27.69 -72.25
N ASP A 3 -7.23 -26.58 -72.00
CA ASP A 3 -6.72 -25.43 -71.25
C ASP A 3 -6.80 -25.71 -69.75
N HIS A 4 -5.62 -25.75 -69.11
CA HIS A 4 -5.44 -25.89 -67.67
C HIS A 4 -5.88 -24.60 -66.96
N ILE A 5 -7.06 -24.59 -66.36
CA ILE A 5 -7.49 -23.53 -65.44
C ILE A 5 -6.98 -23.90 -64.03
N THR A 6 -5.98 -23.17 -63.54
CA THR A 6 -5.51 -23.25 -62.14
C THR A 6 -6.54 -22.59 -61.22
N PRO A 7 -7.00 -23.22 -60.12
CA PRO A 7 -7.90 -22.58 -59.18
C PRO A 7 -7.17 -21.44 -58.43
N PRO A 8 -7.81 -20.31 -58.12
CA PRO A 8 -7.19 -19.27 -57.32
C PRO A 8 -6.96 -19.79 -55.90
N GLY A 9 -5.71 -19.70 -55.44
CA GLY A 9 -5.31 -20.15 -54.11
C GLY A 9 -6.13 -19.46 -53.02
N THR A 10 -6.85 -20.26 -52.24
CA THR A 10 -7.55 -19.84 -51.04
C THR A 10 -6.53 -19.29 -50.05
N VAL A 11 -6.39 -17.96 -49.99
CA VAL A 11 -5.67 -17.31 -48.90
C VAL A 11 -6.49 -17.58 -47.64
N ALA A 12 -6.08 -18.58 -46.87
CA ALA A 12 -6.51 -18.73 -45.49
C ALA A 12 -6.14 -17.43 -44.78
N LYS A 13 -7.13 -16.56 -44.57
CA LYS A 13 -7.01 -15.41 -43.66
C LYS A 13 -6.89 -15.97 -42.25
N SER A 14 -5.69 -16.41 -41.88
CA SER A 14 -5.33 -16.53 -40.48
C SER A 14 -5.53 -15.15 -39.86
N PRO A 15 -6.34 -15.01 -38.79
CA PRO A 15 -6.51 -13.72 -38.15
C PRO A 15 -5.14 -13.24 -37.65
N LEU A 16 -4.77 -12.01 -38.03
CA LEU A 16 -3.51 -11.34 -37.66
C LEU A 16 -3.43 -10.94 -36.18
N THR A 17 -4.37 -11.36 -35.35
CA THR A 17 -4.28 -11.14 -33.91
C THR A 17 -3.34 -12.17 -33.30
N PRO A 18 -2.20 -11.77 -32.71
CA PRO A 18 -1.48 -12.67 -31.83
C PRO A 18 -2.46 -13.17 -30.76
N PRO A 19 -2.35 -14.43 -30.28
CA PRO A 19 -3.15 -14.88 -29.16
C PRO A 19 -2.96 -13.88 -28.01
N PRO A 20 -4.02 -13.52 -27.25
CA PRO A 20 -3.89 -12.61 -26.12
C PRO A 20 -3.02 -13.28 -25.05
N SER A 21 -1.71 -13.16 -25.20
CA SER A 21 -0.71 -13.56 -24.22
C SER A 21 -0.49 -12.42 -23.25
N ASP A 22 -1.57 -11.96 -22.64
CA ASP A 22 -1.53 -11.04 -21.51
C ASP A 22 -2.03 -11.74 -20.25
N ARG A 23 -1.75 -13.06 -20.17
CA ARG A 23 -1.79 -13.77 -18.90
C ARG A 23 -0.66 -13.20 -18.04
N LYS A 24 -0.94 -12.08 -17.36
CA LYS A 24 -0.08 -11.55 -16.30
C LYS A 24 0.22 -12.71 -15.37
N VAL A 25 1.47 -13.14 -15.39
CA VAL A 25 1.90 -14.31 -14.63
C VAL A 25 1.66 -14.01 -13.17
N SER A 26 0.75 -14.75 -12.53
CA SER A 26 0.57 -14.67 -11.09
C SER A 26 1.86 -15.13 -10.43
N PHE A 27 2.36 -14.35 -9.48
CA PHE A 27 3.53 -14.73 -8.73
C PHE A 27 3.15 -15.81 -7.72
N GLY A 28 3.99 -16.81 -7.56
CA GLY A 28 3.85 -17.81 -6.50
C GLY A 28 4.42 -17.29 -5.17
N VAL A 29 4.04 -17.97 -4.09
CA VAL A 29 4.53 -17.70 -2.71
C VAL A 29 6.06 -17.57 -2.68
N SER A 30 6.77 -18.58 -3.18
CA SER A 30 8.23 -18.65 -3.12
C SER A 30 8.92 -17.51 -3.88
N SER A 31 8.34 -17.07 -5.00
CA SER A 31 8.87 -15.96 -5.79
C SER A 31 8.87 -14.66 -5.00
N VAL A 32 7.76 -14.34 -4.35
CA VAL A 32 7.64 -13.11 -3.56
C VAL A 32 8.49 -13.18 -2.28
N VAL A 33 8.52 -14.33 -1.60
CA VAL A 33 9.39 -14.51 -0.42
C VAL A 33 10.87 -14.34 -0.80
N ASN A 34 11.30 -14.83 -1.96
CA ASN A 34 12.67 -14.64 -2.43
C ASN A 34 12.98 -13.18 -2.78
N VAL A 35 12.00 -12.43 -3.28
CA VAL A 35 12.13 -10.97 -3.44
C VAL A 35 12.34 -10.31 -2.08
N LEU A 36 11.53 -10.63 -1.07
CA LEU A 36 11.66 -10.06 0.27
C LEU A 36 13.03 -10.36 0.89
N ARG A 37 13.54 -11.59 0.71
CA ARG A 37 14.89 -11.97 1.15
C ARG A 37 15.99 -11.22 0.40
N SER A 38 15.86 -11.08 -0.91
CA SER A 38 16.81 -10.31 -1.73
C SER A 38 16.81 -8.84 -1.33
N HIS A 39 15.63 -8.30 -1.03
CA HIS A 39 15.46 -6.95 -0.53
C HIS A 39 16.22 -6.75 0.79
N LYS A 40 16.05 -7.67 1.74
CA LYS A 40 16.78 -7.65 3.01
C LYS A 40 18.30 -7.67 2.85
N LYS A 41 18.81 -8.35 1.81
CA LYS A 41 20.23 -8.39 1.45
C LYS A 41 20.71 -7.14 0.70
N GLY A 42 19.82 -6.21 0.35
CA GLY A 42 20.14 -5.01 -0.42
C GLY A 42 20.30 -5.26 -1.94
N CYS A 43 19.88 -6.42 -2.44
CA CYS A 43 20.07 -6.80 -3.85
C CYS A 43 18.81 -6.52 -4.68
N GLY A 44 18.97 -5.83 -5.82
CA GLY A 44 17.89 -5.67 -6.82
C GLY A 44 16.67 -4.90 -6.32
N VAL A 45 16.87 -3.99 -5.35
CA VAL A 45 15.80 -3.27 -4.66
C VAL A 45 15.14 -2.25 -5.58
N LYS A 46 13.90 -2.51 -5.97
CA LYS A 46 13.02 -1.47 -6.50
C LYS A 46 12.31 -0.78 -5.34
N PRO A 47 12.24 0.55 -5.31
CA PRO A 47 11.56 1.28 -4.24
C PRO A 47 10.04 1.03 -4.24
N TRP A 48 9.50 0.54 -5.36
CA TRP A 48 8.11 0.17 -5.54
C TRP A 48 8.05 -1.05 -6.46
N ALA A 49 7.37 -2.10 -6.01
CA ALA A 49 6.98 -3.23 -6.83
C ALA A 49 5.49 -3.60 -6.60
N VAL A 50 4.85 -4.12 -7.64
CA VAL A 50 3.47 -4.64 -7.58
C VAL A 50 3.49 -6.06 -8.12
N TYR A 51 2.94 -6.99 -7.35
CA TYR A 51 2.84 -8.40 -7.69
C TYR A 51 1.38 -8.79 -7.83
N LEU A 52 1.02 -9.42 -8.95
CA LEU A 52 -0.27 -10.08 -9.08
C LEU A 52 -0.22 -11.38 -8.28
N LEU A 53 -1.09 -11.50 -7.28
CA LEU A 53 -1.03 -12.50 -6.24
C LEU A 53 -2.46 -12.85 -5.78
N SER A 54 -2.87 -14.10 -6.01
CA SER A 54 -4.18 -14.58 -5.53
C SER A 54 -4.25 -14.58 -3.99
N PRO A 55 -5.46 -14.56 -3.39
CA PRO A 55 -5.62 -14.60 -1.94
C PRO A 55 -4.93 -15.81 -1.29
N ASP A 56 -5.06 -17.01 -1.88
CA ASP A 56 -4.41 -18.23 -1.37
C ASP A 56 -2.89 -18.12 -1.34
N ASN A 57 -2.31 -17.49 -2.36
CA ASN A 57 -0.87 -17.24 -2.42
C ASN A 57 -0.46 -16.17 -1.40
N TYR A 58 -1.29 -15.15 -1.17
CA TYR A 58 -1.03 -14.17 -0.12
C TYR A 58 -1.03 -14.82 1.27
N GLU A 59 -2.01 -15.65 1.59
CA GLU A 59 -2.00 -16.44 2.82
C GLU A 59 -0.78 -17.35 2.91
N GLY A 60 -0.38 -17.96 1.79
CA GLY A 60 0.86 -18.74 1.72
C GLY A 60 2.11 -17.94 2.08
N ILE A 61 2.18 -16.67 1.66
CA ILE A 61 3.26 -15.76 2.06
C ILE A 61 3.19 -15.47 3.56
N LEU A 62 2.00 -15.19 4.10
CA LEU A 62 1.86 -14.94 5.54
C LEU A 62 2.33 -16.14 6.37
N ARG A 63 1.94 -17.37 5.99
CA ARG A 63 2.43 -18.60 6.63
C ARG A 63 3.94 -18.78 6.51
N ALA A 64 4.51 -18.45 5.35
CA ALA A 64 5.97 -18.49 5.15
C ALA A 64 6.71 -17.46 6.01
N LEU A 65 6.12 -16.28 6.24
CA LEU A 65 6.66 -15.24 7.11
C LEU A 65 6.56 -15.63 8.59
N ASP A 66 5.47 -16.27 9.00
CA ASP A 66 5.32 -16.78 10.38
C ASP A 66 6.38 -17.84 10.72
N SER A 67 6.85 -18.58 9.72
CA SER A 67 7.95 -19.55 9.87
C SER A 67 9.34 -18.91 9.88
N ASP A 68 9.48 -17.65 9.47
CA ASP A 68 10.74 -16.90 9.35
C ASP A 68 10.62 -15.57 10.10
N SER A 69 10.71 -15.63 11.44
CA SER A 69 10.52 -14.49 12.34
C SER A 69 11.44 -13.31 12.02
N TYR A 70 12.66 -13.60 11.55
CA TYR A 70 13.62 -12.58 11.19
C TYR A 70 13.27 -11.86 9.88
N LEU A 71 12.70 -12.57 8.89
CA LEU A 71 12.17 -11.95 7.69
C LEU A 71 10.89 -11.15 7.99
N LYS A 72 10.01 -11.68 8.84
CA LYS A 72 8.79 -11.01 9.28
C LYS A 72 9.07 -9.68 9.99
N SER A 73 9.94 -9.70 11.00
CA SER A 73 10.34 -8.47 11.72
C SER A 73 10.94 -7.42 10.78
N TYR A 74 11.76 -7.86 9.82
CA TYR A 74 12.31 -6.95 8.81
C TYR A 74 11.23 -6.35 7.90
N LEU A 75 10.27 -7.15 7.47
CA LEU A 75 9.16 -6.69 6.64
C LEU A 75 8.35 -5.61 7.39
N GLU A 76 7.98 -5.88 8.64
CA GLU A 76 7.18 -4.96 9.47
C GLU A 76 7.89 -3.62 9.76
N ASP A 77 9.22 -3.65 9.96
CA ASP A 77 10.01 -2.46 10.29
C ASP A 77 10.47 -1.66 9.06
N LYS A 78 10.84 -2.36 7.97
CA LYS A 78 11.52 -1.72 6.83
C LYS A 78 10.68 -1.59 5.57
N ILE A 79 9.58 -2.33 5.44
CA ILE A 79 8.83 -2.43 4.19
C ILE A 79 7.36 -2.10 4.42
N HIS A 80 6.82 -1.16 3.63
CA HIS A 80 5.39 -0.94 3.59
C HIS A 80 4.79 -1.87 2.55
N HIS A 81 3.77 -2.64 2.93
CA HIS A 81 3.09 -3.54 2.00
C HIS A 81 1.58 -3.42 2.16
N ASP A 82 0.85 -3.52 1.05
CA ASP A 82 -0.60 -3.54 1.04
C ASP A 82 -1.08 -4.62 0.09
N TYR A 83 -2.01 -5.44 0.56
CA TYR A 83 -2.69 -6.42 -0.26
C TYR A 83 -4.10 -5.97 -0.58
N HIS A 84 -4.42 -5.93 -1.87
CA HIS A 84 -5.75 -5.66 -2.38
C HIS A 84 -6.35 -6.96 -2.95
N PRO A 85 -7.33 -7.58 -2.28
CA PRO A 85 -7.86 -8.89 -2.69
C PRO A 85 -8.63 -8.83 -4.01
N LEU A 86 -9.43 -7.78 -4.23
CA LEU A 86 -10.25 -7.62 -5.44
C LEU A 86 -9.41 -7.61 -6.73
N PRO A 87 -8.37 -6.77 -6.87
CA PRO A 87 -7.47 -6.88 -8.01
C PRO A 87 -6.43 -7.99 -7.85
N SER A 88 -6.40 -8.71 -6.72
CA SER A 88 -5.38 -9.70 -6.36
C SER A 88 -3.96 -9.15 -6.49
N ARG A 89 -3.69 -8.03 -5.82
CA ARG A 89 -2.41 -7.31 -5.94
C ARG A 89 -1.75 -7.08 -4.59
N LEU A 90 -0.50 -7.49 -4.48
CA LEU A 90 0.39 -7.09 -3.40
C LEU A 90 1.28 -5.94 -3.87
N THR A 91 1.18 -4.80 -3.22
CA THR A 91 2.06 -3.66 -3.43
C THR A 91 3.12 -3.65 -2.34
N ILE A 92 4.39 -3.59 -2.74
CA ILE A 92 5.53 -3.50 -1.83
C ILE A 92 6.23 -2.16 -2.09
N ARG A 93 6.42 -1.38 -1.03
CA ARG A 93 6.99 -0.04 -1.06
C ARG A 93 8.12 0.07 -0.04
N MET A 94 9.24 0.60 -0.50
CA MET A 94 10.38 0.92 0.35
C MET A 94 10.34 2.37 0.77
N PRO A 95 10.18 2.66 2.08
CA PRO A 95 10.34 4.01 2.59
C PRO A 95 11.72 4.55 2.25
N THR A 96 11.76 5.52 1.33
CA THR A 96 12.98 6.27 1.03
C THR A 96 13.37 7.15 2.21
N PRO A 97 14.62 7.61 2.33
CA PRO A 97 15.00 8.59 3.34
C PRO A 97 14.09 9.83 3.34
N VAL A 98 13.72 10.31 2.15
CA VAL A 98 12.77 11.42 1.97
C VAL A 98 11.41 11.09 2.58
N HIS A 99 10.88 9.89 2.35
CA HIS A 99 9.62 9.45 2.94
C HIS A 99 9.68 9.44 4.47
N LYS A 100 10.77 8.94 5.05
CA LYS A 100 10.96 8.91 6.52
C LYS A 100 11.00 10.31 7.13
N ILE A 101 11.76 11.22 6.51
CA ILE A 101 11.85 12.63 6.95
C ILE A 101 10.49 13.30 6.85
N PHE A 102 9.79 13.10 5.73
CA PHE A 102 8.45 13.65 5.53
C PHE A 102 7.47 13.14 6.58
N CYS A 103 7.39 11.83 6.84
CA CYS A 103 6.52 11.26 7.86
C CYS A 103 6.84 11.82 9.25
N ALA A 104 8.12 11.94 9.62
CA ALA A 104 8.52 12.54 10.89
C ALA A 104 8.09 14.01 11.00
N ASN A 105 8.18 14.78 9.91
CA ASN A 105 7.69 16.16 9.85
C ASN A 105 6.17 16.24 10.03
N VAL A 106 5.41 15.37 9.36
CA VAL A 106 3.94 15.31 9.45
C VAL A 106 3.51 14.99 10.88
N VAL A 107 4.06 13.92 11.48
CA VAL A 107 3.76 13.52 12.86
C VAL A 107 4.07 14.66 13.83
N ARG A 108 5.24 15.29 13.70
CA ARG A 108 5.61 16.45 14.54
C ARG A 108 4.63 17.60 14.41
N ASN A 109 4.20 17.93 13.19
CA ASN A 109 3.28 19.04 12.96
C ASN A 109 1.89 18.75 13.54
N ILE A 110 1.38 17.53 13.38
CA ILE A 110 0.12 17.10 13.98
C ILE A 110 0.21 17.20 15.51
N MET A 111 1.27 16.67 16.11
CA MET A 111 1.49 16.77 17.56
C MET A 111 1.53 18.22 18.03
N LYS A 112 2.26 19.10 17.32
CA LYS A 112 2.30 20.53 17.64
C LYS A 112 0.91 21.18 17.60
N GLN A 113 0.08 20.83 16.61
CA GLN A 113 -1.29 21.34 16.54
C GLN A 113 -2.14 20.84 17.70
N LEU A 114 -2.08 19.54 18.02
CA LEU A 114 -2.81 18.96 19.15
C LEU A 114 -2.43 19.60 20.49
N GLU A 115 -1.15 19.88 20.73
CA GLU A 115 -0.70 20.57 21.95
C GLU A 115 -1.23 22.02 22.04
N ARG A 116 -1.31 22.74 20.91
CA ARG A 116 -1.93 24.07 20.87
C ARG A 116 -3.42 24.01 21.23
N PHE A 117 -4.15 23.00 20.76
CA PHE A 117 -5.56 22.81 21.13
C PHE A 117 -5.73 22.49 22.61
N LYS A 118 -4.87 21.66 23.19
CA LYS A 118 -4.87 21.38 24.64
C LYS A 118 -4.65 22.66 25.45
N GLN A 119 -3.68 23.48 25.06
CA GLN A 119 -3.37 24.74 25.75
C GLN A 119 -4.49 25.78 25.61
N CYS A 120 -5.20 25.81 24.47
CA CYS A 120 -6.36 26.68 24.28
C CYS A 120 -7.57 26.25 25.12
N ASN A 121 -7.75 24.94 25.34
CA ASN A 121 -8.81 24.39 26.19
C ASN A 121 -8.51 24.47 27.71
N ILE A 122 -7.31 24.88 28.10
CA ILE A 122 -6.92 25.20 29.49
C ILE A 122 -6.80 26.73 29.65
N GLY A 123 -7.62 27.49 28.93
CA GLY A 123 -7.90 28.89 29.30
C GLY A 123 -8.70 28.92 30.61
N PRO A 124 -8.58 29.98 31.44
CA PRO A 124 -9.22 30.03 32.74
C PRO A 124 -10.71 29.75 32.59
N LYS A 125 -11.23 28.76 33.34
CA LYS A 125 -12.68 28.59 33.50
C LYS A 125 -13.20 29.95 33.91
N ARG A 126 -13.96 30.60 33.03
CA ARG A 126 -14.61 31.88 33.35
C ARG A 126 -15.42 31.63 34.60
N ASP A 127 -14.98 32.21 35.71
CA ASP A 127 -15.70 32.23 36.96
C ASP A 127 -17.04 32.93 36.72
N MET A 128 -18.07 32.14 36.41
CA MET A 128 -19.45 32.59 36.48
C MET A 128 -19.88 32.59 37.95
N GLN A 129 -19.36 33.52 38.75
CA GLN A 129 -19.91 33.74 40.07
C GLN A 129 -20.08 35.23 40.40
N LYS A 130 -21.34 35.53 40.72
CA LYS A 130 -21.86 36.62 41.56
C LYS A 130 -21.98 38.01 40.92
N LYS A 131 -23.16 38.27 40.35
CA LYS A 131 -23.95 39.47 40.68
C LYS A 131 -25.44 39.12 40.66
N PHE A 132 -25.93 38.52 41.74
CA PHE A 132 -27.36 38.65 42.09
C PHE A 132 -27.45 39.39 43.41
N ASN A 133 -27.90 40.64 43.28
CA ASN A 133 -28.67 41.45 44.21
C ASN A 133 -28.05 41.82 45.57
N THR A 134 -27.29 42.93 45.55
CA THR A 134 -27.45 43.98 46.56
C THR A 134 -28.74 44.75 46.26
N SER A 135 -29.84 44.43 46.94
CA SER A 135 -30.94 45.37 47.18
C SER A 135 -31.83 44.87 48.32
N HIS A 136 -31.55 45.33 49.53
CA HIS A 136 -32.57 45.82 50.47
C HIS A 136 -31.86 46.57 51.60
N ARG A 137 -31.87 47.90 51.48
CA ARG A 137 -31.92 48.85 52.61
C ARG A 137 -33.39 49.24 52.81
N HIS A 138 -33.68 49.70 54.02
CA HIS A 138 -34.91 50.30 54.54
C HIS A 138 -35.90 49.29 55.12
N ASP A 139 -36.29 49.35 56.39
CA ASP A 139 -35.96 50.18 57.56
C ASP A 139 -36.27 49.34 58.82
#